data_AF-A0A450ZBS2-F1
#
_entry.id   AF-A0A450ZBS2-F1
#
_cell.length_a   1.000
_cell.length_b   1.000
_cell.length_c   1.000
_cell.angle_alpha   90.00
_cell.angle_beta   90.00
_cell.angle_gamma   90.00
#
_symmetry.space_group_name_H-M   'P 1'
#
loop_
_entity.id
_entity.type
_entity.pdbx_description
1 polymer ?
#
loop_
_entity_poly.entity_id
_entity_poly.type
_entity_poly.pdbx_seq_one_letter_code
_entity_poly.pdbx_strand_id
1 'polypeptide(L)'
;MGSKQNPPDSKTRAATTFSPGTEDGTTITGTSRGLDNREGKTETPAEEIDGLLFDCERLSIYHAIRRNFLDKCHRISLFLVVLSGTTAFSFVMGRWEMDWLTMFPALFGLANLVFDFAGQSRIHESVYRRICALSGDILADPDAEKNIGRWQKEIHGIYAEDPAIYRALEAWAYNLACNGRGKTEHHFIIPQWHFYLKNIWPFLSHDYASKEA
;
A
#
# COMPACT_ATOMS: atom_id res chain seq x y z
N MET A 1 -16.49 -13.01 68.75
CA MET A 1 -17.04 -13.98 67.78
C MET A 1 -16.45 -13.65 66.42
N GLY A 2 -15.25 -14.16 66.14
CA GLY A 2 -14.56 -13.98 64.87
C GLY A 2 -14.43 -15.34 64.20
N SER A 3 -15.06 -15.49 63.02
CA SER A 3 -14.93 -16.69 62.20
C SER A 3 -13.78 -16.47 61.21
N LYS A 4 -12.62 -17.06 61.52
CA LYS A 4 -11.51 -17.25 60.59
C LYS A 4 -11.85 -18.45 59.70
N GLN A 5 -11.97 -18.24 58.40
CA GLN A 5 -11.99 -19.33 57.42
C GLN A 5 -10.62 -19.40 56.74
N ASN A 6 -9.88 -20.46 57.07
CA ASN A 6 -8.71 -20.90 56.33
C ASN A 6 -9.13 -21.68 55.07
N PRO A 7 -8.30 -21.70 54.02
CA PRO A 7 -8.62 -22.27 52.71
C PRO A 7 -8.41 -23.79 52.67
N PRO A 8 -9.04 -24.52 51.73
CA PRO A 8 -8.70 -25.91 51.46
C PRO A 8 -7.56 -26.06 50.44
N ASP A 9 -6.73 -27.05 50.73
CA ASP A 9 -5.47 -27.41 50.12
C ASP A 9 -5.53 -27.99 48.70
N SER A 10 -4.37 -27.79 48.05
CA SER A 10 -3.77 -28.42 46.89
C SER A 10 -4.10 -29.91 46.61
N LYS A 11 -4.33 -30.19 45.31
CA LYS A 11 -3.95 -31.47 44.66
C LYS A 11 -3.27 -31.19 43.31
N THR A 12 -1.95 -31.15 43.36
CA THR A 12 -0.95 -31.86 42.52
C THR A 12 -1.36 -32.47 41.16
N ARG A 13 -0.73 -31.89 40.12
CA ARG A 13 -0.11 -32.45 38.89
C ARG A 13 -0.97 -33.14 37.81
N ALA A 14 -0.92 -32.55 36.61
CA ALA A 14 -0.15 -33.12 35.50
C ALA A 14 0.51 -31.99 34.71
N ALA A 15 1.84 -31.94 34.74
CA ALA A 15 2.65 -31.06 33.93
C ALA A 15 2.79 -31.70 32.54
N THR A 16 2.19 -31.10 31.53
CA THR A 16 2.50 -31.46 30.14
C THR A 16 3.74 -30.69 29.74
N THR A 17 4.87 -31.38 29.85
CA THR A 17 6.16 -30.95 29.30
C THR A 17 6.01 -30.77 27.80
N PHE A 18 6.00 -29.52 27.32
CA PHE A 18 6.18 -29.21 25.91
C PHE A 18 7.68 -29.05 25.66
N SER A 19 8.30 -30.11 25.13
CA SER A 19 9.65 -30.04 24.55
C SER A 19 9.61 -29.17 23.29
N PRO A 20 10.53 -28.22 23.10
CA PRO A 20 10.65 -27.50 21.85
C PRO A 20 11.27 -28.45 20.81
N GLY A 21 10.44 -28.89 19.87
CA GLY A 21 10.87 -29.59 18.67
C GLY A 21 11.55 -28.63 17.70
N THR A 22 12.80 -28.95 17.42
CA THR A 22 13.68 -28.48 16.36
C THR A 22 13.00 -28.36 14.99
N GLU A 23 13.28 -27.24 14.32
CA GLU A 23 13.26 -27.00 12.86
C GLU A 23 11.93 -27.16 12.11
N ASP A 24 11.34 -26.01 11.74
CA ASP A 24 11.25 -25.64 10.32
C ASP A 24 11.14 -24.12 10.19
N GLY A 25 12.24 -23.52 9.73
CA GLY A 25 12.37 -22.08 9.51
C GLY A 25 11.50 -21.62 8.35
N THR A 26 10.29 -21.17 8.65
CA THR A 26 9.56 -20.27 7.74
C THR A 26 9.86 -18.85 8.19
N THR A 27 11.03 -18.37 7.79
CA THR A 27 11.37 -16.95 7.84
C THR A 27 10.34 -16.19 7.02
N ILE A 28 9.56 -15.33 7.66
CA ILE A 28 8.78 -14.30 6.97
C ILE A 28 9.81 -13.29 6.45
N THR A 29 10.36 -13.58 5.27
CA THR A 29 11.32 -12.76 4.54
C THR A 29 10.62 -11.68 3.72
N GLY A 30 10.93 -10.41 4.04
CA GLY A 30 11.01 -9.28 3.11
C GLY A 30 9.69 -8.60 2.71
N THR A 31 9.57 -7.29 2.70
CA THR A 31 10.49 -6.43 1.92
C THR A 31 10.45 -4.96 2.42
N SER A 32 11.24 -4.64 3.44
CA SER A 32 11.84 -3.30 3.59
C SER A 32 13.16 -3.28 2.80
N ARG A 33 13.08 -3.26 1.47
CA ARG A 33 14.26 -3.28 0.59
C ARG A 33 14.33 -2.02 -0.27
N GLY A 34 14.58 -0.93 0.43
CA GLY A 34 15.36 0.23 -0.05
C GLY A 34 16.56 0.52 0.87
N LEU A 35 16.89 -0.39 1.80
CA LEU A 35 17.94 -0.20 2.83
C LEU A 35 19.17 -1.11 2.66
N ASP A 36 19.20 -1.98 1.65
CA ASP A 36 20.23 -3.04 1.52
C ASP A 36 21.56 -2.59 0.91
N ASN A 37 21.88 -1.29 0.96
CA ASN A 37 23.23 -0.80 0.65
C ASN A 37 23.69 0.36 1.54
N ARG A 38 23.23 0.43 2.79
CA ARG A 38 23.79 1.31 3.83
C ARG A 38 24.92 0.56 4.57
N GLU A 39 26.01 0.26 3.87
CA GLU A 39 27.27 -0.08 4.55
C GLU A 39 27.75 1.15 5.34
N GLY A 40 27.55 1.13 6.66
CA GLY A 40 28.42 1.76 7.66
C GLY A 40 28.75 3.26 7.57
N LYS A 41 28.11 4.03 6.69
CA LYS A 41 28.29 5.49 6.61
C LYS A 41 27.33 6.14 7.59
N THR A 42 27.85 6.79 8.63
CA THR A 42 27.06 7.68 9.48
C THR A 42 26.54 8.79 8.60
N GLU A 43 25.28 8.67 8.17
CA GLU A 43 24.63 9.70 7.36
C GLU A 43 24.53 10.97 8.19
N THR A 44 24.76 12.10 7.53
CA THR A 44 24.59 13.39 8.19
C THR A 44 23.08 13.60 8.48
N PRO A 45 22.71 14.32 9.55
CA PRO A 45 21.31 14.61 9.84
C PRO A 45 20.54 15.23 8.64
N ALA A 46 21.23 16.02 7.83
CA ALA A 46 20.69 16.59 6.60
C ALA A 46 20.40 15.54 5.51
N GLU A 47 21.27 14.54 5.34
CA GLU A 47 21.05 13.42 4.41
C GLU A 47 19.87 12.54 4.87
N GLU A 48 19.73 12.32 6.18
CA GLU A 48 18.59 11.57 6.72
C GLU A 48 17.25 12.28 6.46
N ILE A 49 17.21 13.60 6.64
CA ILE A 49 16.01 14.41 6.32
C ILE A 49 15.71 14.38 4.82
N ASP A 50 16.72 14.50 3.95
CA ASP A 50 16.51 14.36 2.50
C ASP A 50 15.91 13.01 2.13
N GLY A 51 16.37 11.94 2.78
CA GLY A 51 15.83 10.58 2.65
C GLY A 51 14.37 10.49 3.08
N LEU A 52 14.00 11.07 4.24
CA LEU A 52 12.62 11.10 4.71
C LEU A 52 11.69 11.87 3.76
N LEU A 53 12.16 13.01 3.23
CA LEU A 53 11.41 13.77 2.23
C LEU A 53 11.26 12.99 0.93
N PHE A 54 12.29 12.24 0.53
CA PHE A 54 12.22 11.37 -0.65
C PHE A 54 11.19 10.25 -0.47
N ASP A 55 11.16 9.62 0.71
CA ASP A 55 10.15 8.63 1.03
C ASP A 55 8.74 9.22 1.03
N CYS A 56 8.55 10.41 1.61
CA CYS A 56 7.26 11.11 1.58
C CYS A 56 6.83 11.41 0.13
N GLU A 57 7.74 11.86 -0.72
CA GLU A 57 7.47 12.14 -2.14
C GLU A 57 7.04 10.86 -2.88
N ARG A 58 7.84 9.79 -2.76
CA ARG A 58 7.56 8.48 -3.35
C ARG A 58 6.20 7.94 -2.91
N LEU A 59 5.92 7.95 -1.61
CA LEU A 59 4.65 7.49 -1.05
C LEU A 59 3.48 8.34 -1.54
N SER A 60 3.63 9.66 -1.59
CA SER A 60 2.58 10.55 -2.08
C SER A 60 2.22 10.25 -3.54
N ILE A 61 3.22 10.01 -4.40
CA ILE A 61 3.03 9.64 -5.80
C ILE A 61 2.32 8.29 -5.92
N TYR A 62 2.76 7.29 -5.14
CA TYR A 62 2.16 5.97 -5.09
C TYR A 62 0.65 6.04 -4.79
N HIS A 63 0.28 6.70 -3.69
CA HIS A 63 -1.12 6.81 -3.28
C HIS A 63 -1.94 7.67 -4.24
N ALA A 64 -1.38 8.74 -4.81
CA ALA A 64 -2.07 9.55 -5.80
C ALA A 64 -2.44 8.73 -7.06
N ILE A 65 -1.51 7.91 -7.57
CA ILE A 65 -1.78 7.03 -8.72
C ILE A 65 -2.86 6.01 -8.36
N ARG A 66 -2.72 5.37 -7.20
CA ARG A 66 -3.62 4.30 -6.75
C ARG A 66 -5.04 4.82 -6.57
N ARG A 67 -5.19 5.97 -5.91
CA ARG A 67 -6.46 6.70 -5.77
C ARG A 67 -7.09 7.00 -7.12
N ASN A 68 -6.32 7.58 -8.05
CA ASN A 68 -6.82 7.94 -9.37
C ASN A 68 -7.27 6.72 -10.18
N PHE A 69 -6.60 5.58 -10.03
CA PHE A 69 -7.01 4.32 -10.67
C PHE A 69 -8.35 3.84 -10.12
N LEU A 70 -8.49 3.77 -8.80
CA LEU A 70 -9.71 3.29 -8.14
C LEU A 70 -10.91 4.20 -8.42
N ASP A 71 -10.71 5.53 -8.38
CA ASP A 71 -11.75 6.50 -8.75
C ASP A 71 -12.20 6.33 -10.21
N LYS A 72 -11.26 6.08 -11.14
CA LYS A 72 -11.61 5.77 -12.52
C LYS A 72 -12.39 4.47 -12.64
N CYS A 73 -11.98 3.40 -11.95
CA CYS A 73 -12.71 2.12 -11.95
C CYS A 73 -14.15 2.29 -11.43
N HIS A 74 -14.32 3.05 -10.35
CA HIS A 74 -15.64 3.38 -9.81
C HIS A 74 -16.51 4.12 -10.83
N ARG A 75 -15.99 5.22 -11.39
CA ARG A 75 -16.73 6.05 -12.37
C ARG A 75 -17.05 5.30 -13.65
N ILE A 76 -16.12 4.50 -14.17
CA ILE A 76 -16.34 3.67 -15.37
C ILE A 76 -17.42 2.62 -15.07
N SER A 77 -17.37 1.96 -13.92
CA SER A 77 -18.39 0.97 -13.54
C SER A 77 -19.77 1.60 -13.47
N LEU A 78 -19.91 2.76 -12.81
CA LEU A 78 -21.17 3.50 -12.76
C LEU A 78 -21.64 3.93 -14.15
N PHE A 79 -20.73 4.44 -14.98
CA PHE A 79 -21.05 4.83 -16.35
C PHE A 79 -21.59 3.65 -17.15
N LEU A 80 -20.96 2.47 -17.08
CA LEU A 80 -21.41 1.27 -17.79
C LEU A 80 -22.78 0.80 -17.30
N VAL A 81 -23.03 0.83 -15.98
CA VAL A 81 -24.34 0.50 -15.40
C VAL A 81 -25.43 1.43 -15.94
N VAL A 82 -25.18 2.75 -15.92
CA VAL A 82 -26.14 3.76 -16.39
C VAL A 82 -26.35 3.64 -17.91
N LEU A 83 -25.26 3.52 -18.68
CA LEU A 83 -25.31 3.38 -20.13
C LEU A 83 -26.17 2.18 -20.54
N SER A 84 -26.01 1.05 -19.86
CA SER A 84 -26.80 -0.14 -20.17
C SER A 84 -28.26 -0.07 -19.72
N GLY A 85 -28.58 0.82 -18.77
CA GLY A 85 -29.97 1.11 -18.40
C GLY A 85 -30.71 2.01 -19.40
N THR A 86 -30.02 2.55 -20.42
CA THR A 86 -30.66 3.42 -21.41
C THR A 86 -31.49 2.64 -22.44
N THR A 87 -32.58 3.24 -22.92
CA THR A 87 -33.44 2.64 -23.96
C THR A 87 -32.70 2.45 -25.28
N ALA A 88 -31.80 3.39 -25.63
CA ALA A 88 -30.95 3.29 -26.82
C ALA A 88 -30.09 2.01 -26.80
N PHE A 89 -29.54 1.65 -25.64
CA PHE A 89 -28.76 0.42 -25.50
C PHE A 89 -29.60 -0.83 -25.74
N SER A 90 -30.87 -0.84 -25.28
CA SER A 90 -31.81 -1.95 -25.51
C SER A 90 -32.10 -2.17 -27.00
N PHE A 91 -32.28 -1.09 -27.78
CA PHE A 91 -32.47 -1.18 -29.23
C PHE A 91 -31.25 -1.73 -29.96
N VAL A 92 -30.05 -1.34 -29.53
CA VAL A 92 -28.79 -1.83 -30.12
C VAL A 92 -28.61 -3.32 -29.83
N MET A 93 -28.84 -3.76 -28.59
CA MET A 93 -28.73 -5.17 -28.22
C MET A 93 -29.68 -6.05 -29.05
N GLY A 94 -30.95 -5.63 -29.21
CA GLY A 94 -31.94 -6.37 -29.98
C GLY A 94 -31.63 -6.43 -31.49
N ARG A 95 -30.86 -5.48 -32.03
CA ARG A 95 -30.48 -5.48 -33.45
C ARG A 95 -29.29 -6.38 -33.78
N TRP A 96 -28.43 -6.65 -32.80
CA TRP A 96 -27.23 -7.47 -32.96
C TRP A 96 -27.29 -8.81 -32.22
N GLU A 97 -28.46 -9.20 -31.73
CA GLU A 97 -28.68 -10.47 -31.00
C GLU A 97 -27.69 -10.66 -29.82
N MET A 98 -27.34 -9.55 -29.17
CA MET A 98 -26.34 -9.51 -28.10
C MET A 98 -26.98 -9.71 -26.72
N ASP A 99 -27.85 -10.72 -26.55
CA ASP A 99 -28.62 -10.90 -25.31
C ASP A 99 -27.73 -11.15 -24.08
N TRP A 100 -26.55 -11.73 -24.28
CA TRP A 100 -25.57 -11.93 -23.21
C TRP A 100 -25.02 -10.61 -22.62
N LEU A 101 -25.13 -9.48 -23.32
CA LEU A 101 -24.69 -8.17 -22.81
C LEU A 101 -25.55 -7.67 -21.64
N THR A 102 -26.76 -8.21 -21.48
CA THR A 102 -27.68 -7.85 -20.37
C THR A 102 -27.12 -8.22 -18.99
N MET A 103 -26.12 -9.10 -18.92
CA MET A 103 -25.48 -9.48 -17.65
C MET A 103 -24.43 -8.47 -17.17
N PHE A 104 -23.82 -7.69 -18.07
CA PHE A 104 -22.76 -6.75 -17.71
C PHE A 104 -23.16 -5.68 -16.68
N PRO A 105 -24.34 -5.05 -16.73
CA PRO A 105 -24.71 -4.01 -15.79
C PRO A 105 -24.81 -4.56 -14.37
N ALA A 106 -25.38 -5.76 -14.24
CA ALA A 106 -25.41 -6.48 -12.97
C ALA A 106 -23.99 -6.81 -12.49
N LEU A 107 -23.11 -7.26 -13.38
CA LEU A 107 -21.72 -7.58 -13.05
C LEU A 107 -20.93 -6.34 -12.59
N PHE A 108 -21.00 -5.22 -13.32
CA PHE A 108 -20.30 -3.98 -12.97
C PHE A 108 -20.87 -3.35 -11.70
N GLY A 109 -22.20 -3.39 -11.51
CA GLY A 109 -22.84 -2.94 -10.28
C GLY A 109 -22.39 -3.77 -9.08
N LEU A 110 -22.38 -5.10 -9.22
CA LEU A 110 -21.93 -6.01 -8.17
C LEU A 110 -20.43 -5.87 -7.89
N ALA A 111 -19.58 -5.78 -8.92
CA ALA A 111 -18.14 -5.59 -8.77
C ALA A 111 -17.85 -4.29 -8.00
N ASN A 112 -18.53 -3.20 -8.33
CA ASN A 112 -18.37 -1.93 -7.63
C ASN A 112 -18.79 -2.03 -6.14
N LEU A 113 -19.81 -2.84 -5.83
CA LEU A 113 -20.25 -3.09 -4.46
C LEU A 113 -19.27 -3.98 -3.68
N VAL A 114 -18.81 -5.08 -4.28
CA VAL A 114 -17.94 -6.08 -3.64
C VAL A 114 -16.54 -5.54 -3.41
N PHE A 115 -15.96 -4.85 -4.39
CA PHE A 115 -14.60 -4.32 -4.28
C PHE A 115 -14.53 -2.95 -3.62
N ASP A 116 -15.67 -2.27 -3.46
CA ASP A 116 -15.77 -0.94 -2.86
C ASP A 116 -14.69 0.04 -3.38
N PHE A 117 -14.63 0.22 -4.71
CA PHE A 117 -13.60 1.05 -5.34
C PHE A 117 -13.61 2.50 -4.80
N ALA A 118 -14.79 3.02 -4.45
CA ALA A 118 -14.93 4.34 -3.86
C ALA A 118 -14.34 4.39 -2.43
N GLY A 119 -14.65 3.42 -1.56
CA GLY A 119 -14.07 3.34 -0.22
C GLY A 119 -12.55 3.21 -0.27
N GLN A 120 -12.03 2.32 -1.12
CA GLN A 120 -10.58 2.12 -1.32
C GLN A 120 -9.89 3.41 -1.80
N SER A 121 -10.50 4.14 -2.74
CA SER A 121 -9.98 5.43 -3.19
C SER A 121 -9.88 6.45 -2.05
N ARG A 122 -10.89 6.49 -1.17
CA ARG A 122 -10.91 7.40 0.00
C ARG A 122 -9.83 7.05 1.04
N ILE A 123 -9.55 5.77 1.24
CA ILE A 123 -8.45 5.33 2.11
C ILE A 123 -7.14 5.87 1.58
N HIS A 124 -6.84 5.64 0.29
CA HIS A 124 -5.61 6.15 -0.32
C HIS A 124 -5.53 7.68 -0.36
N GLU A 125 -6.65 8.38 -0.54
CA GLU A 125 -6.70 9.85 -0.42
C GLU A 125 -6.34 10.31 1.00
N SER A 126 -6.85 9.62 2.03
CA SER A 126 -6.57 9.99 3.41
C SER A 126 -5.09 9.86 3.76
N VAL A 127 -4.46 8.77 3.30
CA VAL A 127 -3.02 8.52 3.46
C VAL A 127 -2.20 9.54 2.68
N TYR A 128 -2.55 9.79 1.40
CA TYR A 128 -1.91 10.81 0.57
C TYR A 128 -1.90 12.18 1.26
N ARG A 129 -3.05 12.64 1.77
CA ARG A 129 -3.15 13.94 2.45
C ARG A 129 -2.29 14.02 3.70
N ARG A 130 -2.22 12.94 4.48
CA ARG A 130 -1.37 12.88 5.69
C ARG A 130 0.11 12.95 5.35
N ILE A 131 0.55 12.25 4.30
CA ILE A 131 1.94 12.29 3.85
C ILE A 131 2.32 13.68 3.34
N CYS A 132 1.45 14.30 2.53
CA CYS A 132 1.71 15.66 2.06
C CYS A 132 1.76 16.68 3.21
N ALA A 133 0.88 16.54 4.21
CA ALA A 133 0.91 17.37 5.40
C ALA A 133 2.22 17.17 6.19
N LEU A 134 2.62 15.91 6.42
CA LEU A 134 3.86 15.56 7.10
C LEU A 134 5.10 16.09 6.37
N SER A 135 5.14 15.98 5.05
CA SER A 135 6.23 16.56 4.24
C SER A 135 6.29 18.08 4.37
N GLY A 136 5.13 18.75 4.46
CA GLY A 136 5.07 20.19 4.72
C GLY A 136 5.57 20.54 6.12
N ASP A 137 5.21 19.76 7.13
CA ASP A 137 5.64 19.96 8.51
C ASP A 137 7.15 19.78 8.67
N ILE A 138 7.75 18.79 7.99
CA ILE A 138 9.21 18.58 7.97
C ILE A 138 9.92 19.78 7.33
N LEU A 139 9.41 20.28 6.20
CA LEU A 139 10.02 21.44 5.52
C LEU A 139 9.86 22.75 6.28
N ALA A 140 8.81 22.87 7.09
CA ALA A 140 8.54 24.06 7.88
C ALA A 140 9.27 24.08 9.24
N ASP A 141 9.76 22.94 9.74
CA ASP A 141 10.48 22.84 11.01
C ASP A 141 11.96 23.26 10.84
N PRO A 142 12.40 24.41 11.42
CA PRO A 142 13.79 24.85 11.33
C PRO A 142 14.77 23.93 12.09
N ASP A 143 14.27 23.09 13.01
CA ASP A 143 15.04 22.12 13.79
C ASP A 143 14.73 20.68 13.35
N ALA A 144 14.25 20.46 12.12
CA ALA A 144 13.84 19.14 11.62
C ALA A 144 14.90 18.05 11.85
N GLU A 145 16.18 18.38 11.66
CA GLU A 145 17.33 17.49 11.87
C GLU A 145 17.46 16.96 13.31
N LYS A 146 17.00 17.72 14.31
CA LYS A 146 17.01 17.28 15.72
C LYS A 146 15.82 16.37 16.05
N ASN A 147 14.78 16.41 15.22
CA ASN A 147 13.50 15.75 15.43
C ASN A 147 13.29 14.52 14.52
N ILE A 148 14.35 13.98 13.91
CA ILE A 148 14.28 12.85 12.96
C ILE A 148 13.47 11.67 13.51
N GLY A 149 13.68 11.28 14.77
CA GLY A 149 12.97 10.16 15.39
C GLY A 149 11.46 10.38 15.51
N ARG A 150 11.02 11.65 15.66
CA ARG A 150 9.59 12.01 15.61
C ARG A 150 9.03 11.79 14.21
N TRP A 151 9.74 12.28 13.19
CA TRP A 151 9.29 12.16 11.80
C TRP A 151 9.21 10.70 11.34
N GLN A 152 10.22 9.90 11.67
CA GLN A 152 10.21 8.46 11.42
C GLN A 152 9.01 7.77 12.09
N LYS A 153 8.72 8.11 13.35
CA LYS A 153 7.56 7.58 14.06
C LYS A 153 6.24 7.92 13.34
N GLU A 154 6.08 9.15 12.87
CA GLU A 154 4.89 9.57 12.13
C GLU A 154 4.74 8.84 10.79
N ILE A 155 5.83 8.71 10.02
CA ILE A 155 5.84 7.93 8.78
C ILE A 155 5.44 6.47 9.05
N HIS A 156 6.02 5.83 10.07
CA HIS A 156 5.66 4.46 10.45
C HIS A 156 4.20 4.34 10.91
N GLY A 157 3.67 5.35 11.60
CA GLY A 157 2.26 5.41 11.97
C GLY A 157 1.35 5.43 10.75
N ILE A 158 1.72 6.19 9.71
CA ILE A 158 0.98 6.21 8.44
C ILE A 158 1.08 4.85 7.72
N TYR A 159 2.25 4.23 7.70
CA TYR A 159 2.45 2.91 7.09
C TYR A 159 1.62 1.81 7.75
N ALA A 160 1.38 1.89 9.05
CA ALA A 160 0.55 0.91 9.77
C ALA A 160 -0.91 0.89 9.29
N GLU A 161 -1.37 1.99 8.67
CA GLU A 161 -2.72 2.13 8.12
C GLU A 161 -2.78 1.87 6.60
N ASP A 162 -1.65 1.63 5.95
CA ASP A 162 -1.60 1.44 4.50
C ASP A 162 -2.14 0.05 4.10
N PRO A 163 -3.10 -0.03 3.15
CA PRO A 163 -3.46 -1.31 2.52
C PRO A 163 -2.29 -1.95 1.74
N ALA A 164 -2.52 -3.16 1.23
CA ALA A 164 -1.50 -3.99 0.57
C ALA A 164 -0.62 -3.25 -0.47
N ILE A 165 0.68 -3.54 -0.43
CA ILE A 165 1.71 -2.92 -1.27
C ILE A 165 1.72 -3.54 -2.68
N TYR A 166 1.72 -2.68 -3.71
CA TYR A 166 1.85 -3.07 -5.11
C TYR A 166 3.28 -2.78 -5.60
N ARG A 167 4.13 -3.80 -5.70
CA ARG A 167 5.57 -3.63 -5.95
C ARG A 167 5.88 -2.94 -7.28
N ALA A 168 5.16 -3.31 -8.34
CA ALA A 168 5.30 -2.68 -9.66
C ALA A 168 4.97 -1.18 -9.62
N LEU A 169 3.96 -0.82 -8.83
CA LEU A 169 3.50 0.55 -8.69
C LEU A 169 4.46 1.36 -7.81
N GLU A 170 4.97 0.74 -6.74
CA GLU A 170 5.99 1.32 -5.86
C GLU A 170 7.28 1.62 -6.62
N ALA A 171 7.79 0.66 -7.41
CA ALA A 171 8.97 0.87 -8.25
C ALA A 171 8.76 2.00 -9.27
N TRP A 172 7.54 2.11 -9.81
CA TRP A 172 7.23 3.21 -10.73
C TRP A 172 7.14 4.57 -10.01
N ALA A 173 6.55 4.61 -8.82
CA ALA A 173 6.50 5.81 -7.99
C ALA A 173 7.91 6.27 -7.56
N TYR A 174 8.80 5.33 -7.25
CA TYR A 174 10.21 5.61 -6.99
C TYR A 174 10.88 6.27 -8.20
N ASN A 175 10.71 5.70 -9.40
CA ASN A 175 11.25 6.30 -10.63
C ASN A 175 10.70 7.71 -10.88
N LEU A 176 9.42 7.95 -10.58
CA LEU A 176 8.83 9.28 -10.73
C LEU A 176 9.41 10.29 -9.72
N ALA A 177 9.63 9.89 -8.47
CA ALA A 177 10.31 10.73 -7.47
C ALA A 177 11.77 11.04 -7.87
N CYS A 178 12.50 10.03 -8.36
CA CYS A 178 13.85 10.21 -8.92
C CYS A 178 13.86 11.21 -10.08
N ASN A 179 12.91 11.10 -11.01
CA ASN A 179 12.75 12.07 -12.10
C ASN A 179 12.44 13.48 -11.59
N GLY A 180 11.59 13.61 -10.56
CA GLY A 180 11.26 14.90 -9.93
C GLY A 180 12.49 15.60 -9.34
N ARG A 181 13.46 14.83 -8.85
CA ARG A 181 14.73 15.32 -8.30
C ARG A 181 15.90 15.33 -9.29
N GLY A 182 15.68 14.97 -10.55
CA GLY A 182 16.72 14.89 -11.57
C GLY A 182 17.74 13.75 -11.41
N LYS A 183 17.47 12.77 -10.53
CA LYS A 183 18.35 11.62 -10.24
C LYS A 183 17.99 10.42 -11.13
N THR A 184 18.26 10.52 -12.44
CA THR A 184 17.84 9.49 -13.43
C THR A 184 18.67 8.20 -13.41
N GLU A 185 19.78 8.21 -12.67
CA GLU A 185 20.76 7.11 -12.58
C GLU A 185 20.22 5.91 -11.78
N HIS A 186 19.24 6.12 -10.89
CA HIS A 186 18.72 5.09 -9.99
C HIS A 186 17.39 4.48 -10.43
N HIS A 187 17.05 4.50 -11.72
CA HIS A 187 15.77 3.98 -12.19
C HIS A 187 15.67 2.45 -12.10
N PHE A 188 14.55 1.96 -11.58
CA PHE A 188 14.16 0.56 -11.70
C PHE A 188 13.68 0.23 -13.12
N ILE A 189 14.10 -0.92 -13.64
CA ILE A 189 13.62 -1.42 -14.93
C ILE A 189 12.35 -2.23 -14.69
N ILE A 190 11.21 -1.72 -15.17
CA ILE A 190 9.91 -2.36 -15.02
C ILE A 190 9.51 -2.99 -16.36
N PRO A 191 9.24 -4.31 -16.43
CA PRO A 191 8.71 -4.95 -17.63
C PRO A 191 7.39 -4.32 -18.06
N GLN A 192 7.18 -4.17 -19.38
CA GLN A 192 5.98 -3.54 -19.93
C GLN A 192 4.67 -4.20 -19.46
N TRP A 193 4.65 -5.53 -19.33
CA TRP A 193 3.48 -6.25 -18.81
C TRP A 193 3.17 -5.94 -17.34
N HIS A 194 4.21 -5.80 -16.50
CA HIS A 194 4.03 -5.42 -15.09
C HIS A 194 3.56 -3.97 -14.99
N PHE A 195 3.94 -3.11 -15.94
CA PHE A 195 3.47 -1.74 -16.00
C PHE A 195 1.96 -1.62 -16.24
N TYR A 196 1.40 -2.45 -17.14
CA TYR A 196 -0.05 -2.47 -17.38
C TYR A 196 -0.83 -3.07 -16.20
N LEU A 197 -0.30 -4.13 -15.58
CA LEU A 197 -0.94 -4.82 -14.48
C LEU A 197 -0.63 -4.24 -13.10
N LYS A 198 0.17 -3.17 -13.00
CA LYS A 198 0.66 -2.60 -11.73
C LYS A 198 -0.43 -2.22 -10.72
N ASN A 199 -1.64 -1.93 -11.20
CA ASN A 199 -2.78 -1.56 -10.36
C ASN A 199 -3.73 -2.74 -10.08
N ILE A 200 -3.56 -3.87 -10.76
CA ILE A 200 -4.47 -5.01 -10.63
C ILE A 200 -3.78 -6.12 -9.83
N TRP A 201 -2.48 -6.31 -10.02
CA TRP A 201 -1.71 -7.38 -9.41
C TRP A 201 -0.58 -6.83 -8.54
N PRO A 202 -0.40 -7.34 -7.31
CA PRO A 202 0.58 -6.78 -6.37
C PRO A 202 2.03 -7.19 -6.67
N PHE A 203 2.26 -8.28 -7.41
CA PHE A 203 3.59 -8.81 -7.76
C PHE A 203 4.53 -8.98 -6.56
N LEU A 204 4.01 -9.50 -5.44
CA LEU A 204 4.72 -9.62 -4.15
C LEU A 204 6.10 -10.30 -4.26
N SER A 205 6.23 -11.32 -5.12
CA SER A 205 7.46 -12.11 -5.27
C SER A 205 8.52 -11.48 -6.19
N HIS A 206 8.26 -10.37 -6.87
CA HIS A 206 9.16 -9.86 -7.90
C HIS A 206 10.04 -8.72 -7.38
N ASP A 207 11.35 -8.97 -7.32
CA ASP A 207 12.36 -7.93 -7.09
C ASP A 207 12.73 -7.29 -8.43
N TYR A 208 12.57 -5.97 -8.53
CA TYR A 208 12.97 -5.21 -9.71
C TYR A 208 14.44 -4.84 -9.59
N ALA A 209 15.24 -5.20 -10.59
CA ALA A 209 16.64 -4.79 -10.66
C ALA A 209 16.73 -3.27 -10.84
N SER A 210 17.57 -2.62 -10.04
CA SER A 210 18.02 -1.26 -10.32
C SER A 210 18.83 -1.28 -11.60
N LYS A 211 18.65 -0.28 -12.46
CA LYS A 211 19.58 -0.06 -13.56
C LYS A 211 20.94 0.25 -12.94
N GLU A 212 21.90 -0.66 -13.07
CA GLU A 212 23.28 -0.34 -12.74
C GLU A 212 23.74 0.80 -13.67
N ALA A 213 24.27 1.85 -13.05
CA ALA A 213 24.80 3.03 -13.74
C ALA A 213 26.12 2.69 -14.44
#